data_AF-R4V2A7-F1
#
_entry.id   AF-R4V2A7-F1
#
_cell.length_a   1.000
_cell.length_b   1.000
_cell.length_c   1.000
_cell.angle_alpha   90.00
_cell.angle_beta   90.00
_cell.angle_gamma   90.00
#
_symmetry.space_group_name_H-M   'P 1'
#
loop_
_entity.id
_entity.type
_entity.pdbx_description
1 polymer ?
#
loop_
_entity_poly.entity_id
_entity_poly.type
_entity_poly.pdbx_seq_one_letter_code
_entity_poly.pdbx_strand_id
1 'polypeptide(L)'
;MIEEHPTRNSQIPQGKLLRRGCYDIGPIEVGQNILIHEVVFHVYDCNDFTRYYLTKNGQTVAPREDIPDDLYPLRRKLPDRPIRIKHMNIDKTNFRNFLDYDGKVLRFWACWDDREAVFGEKRNFPFIYFLVDGRCEVRQILPPNFGRDPVERFLKKTYLKKNDGSLFPDADLFIGNVVDVLGRKFFLYDCDDFPKEFLNYKHGPRDWTPIAIDDFGLFSQKIPNPF
;
A
#
# COMPACT_ATOMS: atom_id res chain seq x y z
N MET A 1 38.11 14.10 -27.96
CA MET A 1 37.55 14.16 -26.59
C MET A 1 36.11 13.73 -26.70
N ILE A 2 35.70 12.75 -25.92
CA ILE A 2 34.32 12.24 -25.90
C ILE A 2 33.81 12.35 -24.47
N GLU A 3 32.61 12.88 -24.30
CA GLU A 3 31.96 13.06 -23.01
C GLU A 3 30.58 12.38 -23.04
N GLU A 4 30.25 11.69 -21.95
CA GLU A 4 28.91 11.17 -21.71
C GLU A 4 28.06 12.26 -21.05
N HIS A 5 26.84 12.45 -21.56
CA HIS A 5 25.89 13.38 -20.94
C HIS A 5 25.33 12.82 -19.64
N PRO A 6 25.38 13.58 -18.53
CA PRO A 6 24.95 13.07 -17.23
C PRO A 6 23.44 12.84 -17.18
N THR A 7 23.05 11.64 -16.76
CA THR A 7 21.66 11.21 -16.57
C THR A 7 21.41 10.97 -15.09
N ARG A 8 20.44 11.70 -14.53
CA ARG A 8 20.11 11.57 -13.11
C ARG A 8 19.64 10.16 -12.78
N ASN A 9 20.11 9.62 -11.65
CA ASN A 9 19.75 8.28 -11.15
C ASN A 9 20.17 7.11 -12.06
N SER A 10 21.16 7.30 -12.95
CA SER A 10 21.73 6.22 -13.77
C SER A 10 22.52 5.19 -12.94
N GLN A 11 23.00 5.58 -11.76
CA GLN A 11 23.84 4.77 -10.86
C GLN A 11 25.23 4.41 -11.44
N ILE A 12 25.60 4.99 -12.58
CA ILE A 12 26.90 4.79 -13.22
C ILE A 12 27.74 6.08 -13.05
N PRO A 13 29.06 5.99 -12.81
CA PRO A 13 29.94 7.15 -12.87
C PRO A 13 29.94 7.73 -14.29
N GLN A 14 29.52 8.99 -14.44
CA GLN A 14 29.39 9.66 -15.74
C GLN A 14 30.37 10.82 -15.89
N GLY A 15 30.66 11.20 -17.14
CA GLY A 15 31.48 12.35 -17.48
C GLY A 15 32.40 12.09 -18.67
N LYS A 16 33.67 12.49 -18.55
CA LYS A 16 34.64 12.39 -19.66
C LYS A 16 35.01 10.93 -19.92
N LEU A 17 34.63 10.41 -21.09
CA LEU A 17 34.97 9.06 -21.54
C LEU A 17 36.37 9.02 -22.18
N LEU A 18 36.68 9.99 -23.05
CA LEU A 18 37.98 10.08 -23.71
C LEU A 18 38.55 11.49 -23.60
N ARG A 19 39.83 11.59 -23.24
CA ARG A 19 40.57 12.85 -23.13
C ARG A 19 40.87 13.44 -24.52
N ARG A 20 41.45 14.64 -24.55
CA ARG A 20 41.99 15.22 -25.80
C ARG A 20 43.29 14.49 -26.15
N GLY A 21 43.43 14.09 -27.40
CA GLY A 21 44.55 13.31 -27.91
C GLY A 21 44.47 13.17 -29.43
N CYS A 22 45.48 12.55 -30.03
CA CYS A 22 45.47 12.16 -31.43
C CYS A 22 44.91 10.74 -31.54
N TYR A 23 43.91 10.55 -32.42
CA TYR A 23 43.28 9.27 -32.66
C TYR A 23 43.19 9.06 -34.17
N ASP A 24 43.56 7.87 -34.64
CA ASP A 24 43.43 7.50 -36.04
C ASP A 24 41.97 7.15 -36.32
N ILE A 25 41.18 8.17 -36.61
CA ILE A 25 39.78 8.05 -36.98
C ILE A 25 39.62 8.37 -38.48
N GLY A 26 38.81 7.57 -39.17
CA GLY A 26 38.42 7.84 -40.55
C GLY A 26 37.54 9.10 -40.67
N PRO A 27 36.96 9.34 -41.87
CA PRO A 27 36.03 10.44 -42.05
C PRO A 27 34.84 10.31 -41.08
N ILE A 28 34.48 11.41 -40.43
CA ILE A 28 33.35 11.47 -39.49
C ILE A 28 32.12 11.91 -40.27
N GLU A 29 31.21 10.98 -40.49
CA GLU A 29 29.96 11.23 -41.20
C GLU A 29 28.76 10.78 -40.36
N VAL A 30 27.64 11.48 -40.48
CA VAL A 30 26.37 11.08 -39.85
C VAL A 30 25.89 9.79 -40.49
N GLY A 31 25.53 8.80 -39.68
CA GLY A 31 25.14 7.44 -40.09
C GLY A 31 26.30 6.43 -40.12
N GLN A 32 27.54 6.85 -39.83
CA GLN A 32 28.70 5.96 -39.82
C GLN A 32 29.15 5.53 -38.41
N ASN A 33 29.80 4.37 -38.37
CA ASN A 33 30.41 3.79 -37.19
C ASN A 33 31.90 4.13 -37.16
N ILE A 34 32.38 4.64 -36.02
CA ILE A 34 33.77 5.00 -35.79
C ILE A 34 34.31 4.13 -34.67
N LEU A 35 35.45 3.48 -34.93
CA LEU A 35 36.16 2.67 -33.94
C LEU A 35 37.17 3.54 -33.19
N ILE A 36 37.06 3.63 -31.87
CA ILE A 36 38.03 4.33 -31.02
C ILE A 36 38.33 3.46 -29.79
N HIS A 37 39.60 3.08 -29.61
CA HIS A 37 40.03 2.22 -28.49
C HIS A 37 39.12 1.00 -28.29
N GLU A 38 38.86 0.26 -29.37
CA GLU A 38 38.03 -0.96 -29.39
C GLU A 38 36.53 -0.75 -29.15
N VAL A 39 36.10 0.49 -28.87
CA VAL A 39 34.69 0.84 -28.75
C VAL A 39 34.19 1.42 -30.06
N VAL A 40 33.10 0.84 -30.58
CA VAL A 40 32.42 1.34 -31.78
C VAL A 40 31.40 2.39 -31.36
N PHE A 41 31.58 3.61 -31.83
CA PHE A 41 30.64 4.70 -31.67
C PHE A 41 29.86 4.91 -32.96
N HIS A 42 28.54 5.01 -32.85
CA HIS A 42 27.68 5.35 -33.98
C HIS A 42 27.35 6.85 -33.95
N VAL A 43 27.66 7.57 -35.04
CA VAL A 43 27.41 9.01 -35.15
C VAL A 43 26.02 9.22 -35.73
N TYR A 44 25.02 9.48 -34.87
CA TYR A 44 23.62 9.61 -35.30
C TYR A 44 23.21 11.05 -35.67
N ASP A 45 23.91 12.08 -35.16
CA ASP A 45 23.63 13.48 -35.45
C ASP A 45 24.86 14.38 -35.29
N CYS A 46 24.79 15.58 -35.85
CA CYS A 46 25.77 16.64 -35.68
C CYS A 46 25.07 17.99 -35.40
N ASN A 47 25.72 18.89 -34.67
CA ASN A 47 25.17 20.22 -34.41
C ASN A 47 25.07 21.07 -35.69
N ASP A 48 24.30 22.17 -35.62
CA ASP A 48 24.03 23.05 -36.76
C ASP A 48 25.30 23.69 -37.34
N PHE A 49 26.24 24.06 -36.48
CA PHE A 49 27.51 24.67 -36.90
C PHE A 49 28.33 23.70 -37.75
N THR A 50 28.51 22.46 -37.29
CA THR A 50 29.25 21.41 -37.99
C THR A 50 28.56 21.08 -39.29
N ARG A 51 27.23 20.96 -39.29
CA ARG A 51 26.43 20.74 -40.50
C ARG A 51 26.66 21.84 -41.55
N TYR A 52 26.62 23.11 -41.14
CA TYR A 52 26.89 24.24 -42.01
C TYR A 52 28.33 24.26 -42.53
N TYR A 53 29.31 24.00 -41.67
CA TYR A 53 30.72 23.98 -42.02
C TYR A 53 31.06 22.91 -43.07
N LEU A 54 30.57 21.69 -42.87
CA LEU A 54 30.77 20.57 -43.81
C LEU A 54 30.10 20.87 -45.16
N THR A 55 28.86 21.38 -45.13
CA THR A 55 28.13 21.78 -46.35
C THR A 55 28.87 22.88 -47.12
N LYS A 56 29.41 23.88 -46.42
CA LYS A 56 30.20 24.96 -47.03
C LYS A 56 31.50 24.45 -47.67
N ASN A 57 32.10 23.41 -47.10
CA ASN A 57 33.30 22.76 -47.64
C ASN A 57 32.99 21.72 -48.74
N GLY A 58 31.73 21.62 -49.19
CA GLY A 58 31.32 20.73 -50.28
C GLY A 58 31.01 19.28 -49.86
N GLN A 59 30.91 18.98 -48.56
CA GLN A 59 30.47 17.68 -48.07
C GLN A 59 28.95 17.66 -47.84
N THR A 60 28.27 16.66 -48.42
CA THR A 60 26.85 16.44 -48.19
C THR A 60 26.63 15.70 -46.87
N VAL A 61 26.02 16.37 -45.89
CA VAL A 61 25.75 15.78 -44.56
C VAL A 61 24.37 15.12 -44.55
N ALA A 62 24.32 13.84 -44.15
CA ALA A 62 23.08 13.09 -43.99
C ALA A 62 22.13 13.73 -42.95
N PRO A 63 20.80 13.49 -43.04
CA PRO A 63 19.86 13.91 -41.99
C PRO A 63 20.14 13.18 -40.66
N ARG A 64 19.60 13.72 -39.55
CA ARG A 64 19.69 13.07 -38.23
C ARG A 64 19.02 11.70 -38.25
N GLU A 65 19.65 10.71 -37.60
CA GLU A 65 19.09 9.38 -37.39
C GLU A 65 18.43 9.27 -36.01
N ASP A 66 17.42 8.40 -35.90
CA ASP A 66 16.74 8.15 -34.64
C ASP A 66 17.56 7.19 -33.76
N ILE A 67 17.75 7.57 -32.49
CA ILE A 67 18.46 6.78 -31.50
C ILE A 67 17.58 5.57 -31.11
N PRO A 68 18.13 4.34 -30.98
CA PRO A 68 17.37 3.20 -30.51
C PRO A 68 16.84 3.41 -29.09
N ASP A 69 15.64 2.89 -28.82
CA ASP A 69 15.04 2.95 -27.49
C ASP A 69 15.86 2.14 -26.47
N ASP A 70 16.25 2.80 -25.37
CA ASP A 70 16.85 2.12 -24.22
C ASP A 70 15.78 1.46 -23.34
N LEU A 71 16.00 0.19 -22.99
CA LEU A 71 15.13 -0.59 -22.12
C LEU A 71 15.04 -0.01 -20.70
N TYR A 72 16.11 0.63 -20.22
CA TYR A 72 16.17 1.17 -18.86
C TYR A 72 15.14 2.29 -18.59
N PRO A 73 15.08 3.40 -19.37
CA PRO A 73 14.07 4.43 -19.19
C PRO A 73 12.65 3.92 -19.44
N LEU A 74 12.45 2.97 -20.37
CA LEU A 74 11.15 2.37 -20.63
C LEU A 74 10.59 1.66 -19.39
N ARG A 75 11.43 0.86 -18.71
CA ARG A 75 11.04 0.14 -17.48
C ARG A 75 10.72 1.06 -16.31
N ARG A 76 11.36 2.24 -16.23
CA ARG A 76 11.08 3.23 -15.18
C ARG A 76 9.79 4.01 -15.39
N LYS A 77 9.30 4.14 -16.62
CA LYS A 77 8.02 4.82 -16.93
C LYS A 77 6.79 3.94 -16.64
N LEU A 78 6.91 2.61 -16.70
CA LEU A 78 5.81 1.66 -16.42
C LEU A 78 5.23 1.73 -14.98
N PRO A 79 6.02 1.92 -13.91
CA PRO A 79 5.51 2.03 -12.54
C PRO A 79 4.97 3.41 -12.14
N ASP A 80 5.13 4.46 -12.95
CA ASP A 80 4.53 5.78 -12.72
C ASP A 80 3.01 5.74 -13.04
N ARG A 81 2.28 4.83 -12.39
CA ARG A 81 0.84 4.93 -12.32
C ARG A 81 0.55 6.15 -11.43
N PRO A 82 -0.17 7.18 -11.91
CA PRO A 82 -0.56 8.27 -11.05
C PRO A 82 -1.29 7.68 -9.85
N ILE A 83 -0.94 8.12 -8.64
CA ILE A 83 -1.63 7.73 -7.41
C ILE A 83 -3.10 8.08 -7.60
N ARG A 84 -3.93 7.09 -7.93
CA ARG A 84 -5.38 7.28 -8.04
C ARG A 84 -5.94 7.38 -6.63
N ILE A 85 -6.01 8.61 -6.12
CA ILE A 85 -6.73 8.91 -4.89
C ILE A 85 -8.22 8.70 -5.19
N LYS A 86 -8.80 7.57 -4.75
CA LYS A 86 -10.21 7.23 -5.01
C LYS A 86 -11.21 8.09 -4.22
N HIS A 87 -10.78 8.67 -3.10
CA HIS A 87 -11.60 9.53 -2.25
C HIS A 87 -10.78 10.71 -1.73
N MET A 88 -11.28 11.93 -1.95
CA MET A 88 -10.75 13.15 -1.37
C MET A 88 -11.65 13.53 -0.20
N ASN A 89 -11.14 13.44 1.03
CA ASN A 89 -11.88 13.92 2.20
C ASN A 89 -11.81 15.46 2.21
N ILE A 90 -12.96 16.12 2.05
CA ILE A 90 -13.10 17.58 2.03
C ILE A 90 -12.68 18.18 3.39
N ASP A 91 -12.98 17.47 4.48
CA ASP A 91 -12.46 17.75 5.81
C ASP A 91 -11.15 16.98 6.03
N LYS A 92 -10.02 17.58 5.60
CA LYS A 92 -8.68 16.96 5.68
C LYS A 92 -8.31 16.43 7.08
N THR A 93 -8.87 17.01 8.13
CA THR A 93 -8.48 16.74 9.53
C THR A 93 -9.50 15.92 10.32
N ASN A 94 -10.71 15.64 9.79
CA ASN A 94 -11.81 15.05 10.58
C ASN A 94 -12.00 15.71 11.96
N PHE A 95 -11.71 17.02 12.06
CA PHE A 95 -11.56 17.70 13.35
C PHE A 95 -12.84 17.73 14.17
N ARG A 96 -14.00 17.81 13.52
CA ARG A 96 -15.30 17.70 14.20
C ARG A 96 -15.44 16.37 14.94
N ASN A 97 -15.17 15.26 14.26
CA ASN A 97 -15.24 13.94 14.88
C ASN A 97 -14.24 13.80 16.03
N PHE A 98 -13.07 14.42 15.92
CA PHE A 98 -12.12 14.48 17.03
C PHE A 98 -12.73 15.23 18.22
N LEU A 99 -13.25 16.44 18.04
CA LEU A 99 -13.86 17.21 19.14
C LEU A 99 -15.03 16.49 19.81
N ASP A 100 -15.88 15.81 19.03
CA ASP A 100 -17.10 15.18 19.55
C ASP A 100 -16.83 13.81 20.21
N TYR A 101 -15.85 13.07 19.69
CA TYR A 101 -15.63 11.66 20.01
C TYR A 101 -14.26 11.34 20.61
N ASP A 102 -13.36 12.31 20.81
CA ASP A 102 -12.09 12.05 21.47
C ASP A 102 -12.30 11.45 22.86
N GLY A 103 -11.51 10.43 23.18
CA GLY A 103 -11.67 9.62 24.39
C GLY A 103 -12.89 8.68 24.42
N LYS A 104 -13.82 8.74 23.46
CA LYS A 104 -15.00 7.86 23.40
C LYS A 104 -14.75 6.64 22.51
N VAL A 105 -14.89 5.46 23.09
CA VAL A 105 -14.67 4.17 22.40
C VAL A 105 -15.81 3.21 22.70
N LEU A 106 -16.15 2.37 21.72
CA LEU A 106 -17.08 1.26 21.94
C LEU A 106 -16.26 0.01 22.23
N ARG A 107 -16.27 -0.44 23.49
CA ARG A 107 -15.58 -1.66 23.92
C ARG A 107 -16.57 -2.82 24.05
N PHE A 108 -16.23 -3.91 23.37
CA PHE A 108 -16.96 -5.17 23.39
C PHE A 108 -16.04 -6.29 23.86
N TRP A 109 -16.63 -7.29 24.50
CA TRP A 109 -15.97 -8.55 24.79
C TRP A 109 -16.28 -9.53 23.66
N ALA A 110 -15.23 -9.99 23.00
CA ALA A 110 -15.31 -10.86 21.86
C ALA A 110 -14.69 -12.23 22.14
N CYS A 111 -15.29 -13.29 21.62
CA CYS A 111 -14.73 -14.63 21.64
C CYS A 111 -14.31 -15.04 20.22
N TRP A 112 -13.10 -15.55 20.10
CA TRP A 112 -12.62 -16.22 18.89
C TRP A 112 -12.45 -17.70 19.19
N ASP A 113 -13.25 -18.52 18.53
CA ASP A 113 -13.22 -19.98 18.67
C ASP A 113 -12.53 -20.58 17.44
N ASP A 114 -11.28 -21.03 17.62
CA ASP A 114 -10.49 -21.67 16.56
C ASP A 114 -10.32 -23.18 16.81
N ARG A 115 -11.08 -23.78 17.74
CA ARG A 115 -10.90 -25.18 18.19
C ARG A 115 -11.03 -26.25 17.11
N GLU A 116 -11.56 -25.91 15.93
CA GLU A 116 -11.62 -26.82 14.78
C GLU A 116 -10.25 -27.06 14.15
N ALA A 117 -9.28 -26.15 14.35
CA ALA A 117 -7.91 -26.33 13.89
C ALA A 117 -7.13 -27.31 14.78
N VAL A 118 -6.12 -28.00 14.21
CA VAL A 118 -5.31 -29.03 14.90
C VAL A 118 -4.66 -28.55 16.20
N PHE A 119 -4.32 -27.26 16.28
CA PHE A 119 -3.78 -26.60 17.48
C PHE A 119 -4.63 -25.38 17.87
N GLY A 120 -5.92 -25.46 17.54
CA GLY A 120 -6.91 -24.43 17.77
C GLY A 120 -7.23 -24.22 19.25
N GLU A 121 -7.52 -22.99 19.62
CA GLU A 121 -7.97 -22.65 20.97
C GLU A 121 -9.14 -21.67 20.93
N LYS A 122 -9.95 -21.68 21.98
CA LYS A 122 -10.98 -20.68 22.23
C LYS A 122 -10.40 -19.59 23.10
N ARG A 123 -10.56 -18.33 22.69
CA ARG A 123 -9.94 -17.17 23.35
C ARG A 123 -10.87 -15.99 23.41
N ASN A 124 -10.70 -15.18 24.46
CA ASN A 124 -11.45 -13.96 24.65
C ASN A 124 -10.56 -12.74 24.44
N PHE A 125 -11.10 -11.72 23.78
CA PHE A 125 -10.42 -10.50 23.40
C PHE A 125 -11.30 -9.28 23.62
N PRO A 126 -10.77 -8.19 24.20
CA PRO A 126 -11.38 -6.88 24.08
C PRO A 126 -11.33 -6.41 22.63
N PHE A 127 -12.51 -6.17 22.05
CA PHE A 127 -12.68 -5.53 20.76
C PHE A 127 -13.02 -4.06 20.98
N ILE A 128 -12.26 -3.15 20.39
CA ILE A 128 -12.40 -1.70 20.60
C ILE A 128 -12.65 -1.03 19.26
N TYR A 129 -13.75 -0.29 19.16
CA TYR A 129 -14.07 0.57 18.03
C TYR A 129 -13.92 2.04 18.41
N PHE A 130 -13.13 2.78 17.64
CA PHE A 130 -12.87 4.19 17.86
C PHE A 130 -13.85 5.05 17.07
N LEU A 131 -14.68 5.81 17.78
CA LEU A 131 -15.69 6.68 17.16
C LEU A 131 -15.08 7.83 16.34
N VAL A 132 -13.91 8.33 16.75
CA VAL A 132 -13.19 9.43 16.07
C VAL A 132 -12.88 9.09 14.61
N ASP A 133 -12.31 7.90 14.39
CA ASP A 133 -11.75 7.52 13.08
C ASP A 133 -12.50 6.38 12.39
N GLY A 134 -13.42 5.68 13.07
CA GLY A 134 -14.05 4.46 12.57
C GLY A 134 -13.09 3.27 12.43
N ARG A 135 -12.00 3.27 13.18
CA ARG A 135 -11.01 2.17 13.19
C ARG A 135 -11.29 1.21 14.34
N CYS A 136 -10.87 -0.04 14.17
CA CYS A 136 -10.99 -1.09 15.17
C CYS A 136 -9.61 -1.52 15.66
N GLU A 137 -9.52 -1.93 16.91
CA GLU A 137 -8.34 -2.53 17.54
C GLU A 137 -8.79 -3.75 18.34
N VAL A 138 -8.00 -4.82 18.28
CA VAL A 138 -8.24 -6.03 19.08
C VAL A 138 -7.07 -6.19 20.02
N ARG A 139 -7.34 -6.11 21.32
CA ARG A 139 -6.33 -6.30 22.36
C ARG A 139 -6.35 -7.71 22.88
N GLN A 140 -5.21 -8.16 23.37
CA GLN A 140 -5.05 -9.48 23.95
C GLN A 140 -5.02 -9.37 25.46
N ILE A 141 -5.77 -10.25 26.13
CA ILE A 141 -5.62 -10.48 27.57
C ILE A 141 -4.88 -11.78 27.74
N LEU A 142 -3.76 -11.72 28.45
CA LEU A 142 -2.89 -12.86 28.71
C LEU A 142 -2.90 -13.15 30.21
N PRO A 143 -3.46 -14.29 30.65
CA PRO A 143 -3.38 -14.69 32.04
C PRO A 143 -1.94 -15.08 32.43
N PRO A 144 -1.60 -15.09 33.73
CA PRO A 144 -0.32 -15.60 34.20
C PRO A 144 -0.09 -17.03 33.70
N ASN A 145 1.17 -17.36 33.38
CA ASN A 145 1.59 -18.70 32.92
C ASN A 145 0.92 -19.20 31.62
N PHE A 146 0.43 -18.31 30.76
CA PHE A 146 -0.23 -18.68 29.50
C PHE A 146 0.71 -19.21 28.41
N GLY A 147 2.03 -19.15 28.61
CA GLY A 147 3.01 -19.72 27.68
C GLY A 147 3.12 -19.02 26.32
N ARG A 148 2.50 -17.85 26.15
CA ARG A 148 2.63 -17.00 24.95
C ARG A 148 3.43 -15.74 25.23
N ASP A 149 4.01 -15.19 24.16
CA ASP A 149 4.71 -13.91 24.16
C ASP A 149 3.76 -12.78 24.61
N PRO A 150 4.14 -11.93 25.57
CA PRO A 150 3.31 -10.85 26.10
C PRO A 150 3.14 -9.68 25.12
N VAL A 151 2.36 -9.90 24.06
CA VAL A 151 1.98 -8.87 23.09
C VAL A 151 0.60 -8.32 23.40
N GLU A 152 0.51 -7.03 23.72
CA GLU A 152 -0.76 -6.39 24.11
C GLU A 152 -1.78 -6.33 22.94
N ARG A 153 -1.30 -6.09 21.71
CA ARG A 153 -2.15 -5.88 20.54
C ARG A 153 -2.20 -7.12 19.65
N PHE A 154 -3.35 -7.76 19.61
CA PHE A 154 -3.62 -8.84 18.66
C PHE A 154 -3.81 -8.27 17.24
N LEU A 155 -4.55 -7.17 17.11
CA LEU A 155 -4.69 -6.39 15.88
C LEU A 155 -4.39 -4.93 16.17
N LYS A 156 -3.49 -4.32 15.39
CA LYS A 156 -3.24 -2.88 15.44
C LYS A 156 -4.47 -2.09 14.96
N LYS A 157 -4.66 -0.88 15.49
CA LYS A 157 -5.73 0.06 15.09
C LYS A 157 -5.78 0.22 13.57
N THR A 158 -6.78 -0.37 12.92
CA THR A 158 -6.92 -0.45 11.47
C THR A 158 -8.39 -0.38 11.04
N TYR A 159 -8.64 -0.13 9.75
CA TYR A 159 -9.99 -0.22 9.20
C TYR A 159 -10.34 -1.68 8.93
N LEU A 160 -11.47 -2.14 9.46
CA LEU A 160 -12.07 -3.40 9.05
C LEU A 160 -12.96 -3.17 7.84
N LYS A 161 -12.99 -4.16 6.97
CA LYS A 161 -13.82 -4.16 5.76
C LYS A 161 -14.75 -5.35 5.79
N LYS A 162 -15.95 -5.15 5.26
CA LYS A 162 -16.86 -6.25 4.92
C LYS A 162 -16.37 -6.97 3.68
N ASN A 163 -17.00 -8.11 3.39
CA ASN A 163 -16.78 -8.90 2.18
C ASN A 163 -17.02 -8.07 0.91
N ASP A 164 -17.95 -7.12 0.97
CA ASP A 164 -18.27 -6.20 -0.15
C ASP A 164 -17.21 -5.11 -0.36
N GLY A 165 -16.16 -5.08 0.46
CA GLY A 165 -15.08 -4.09 0.42
C GLY A 165 -15.43 -2.73 1.06
N SER A 166 -16.67 -2.56 1.53
CA SER A 166 -17.12 -1.41 2.32
C SER A 166 -16.50 -1.42 3.73
N LEU A 167 -16.38 -0.25 4.34
CA LEU A 167 -15.89 -0.13 5.73
C LEU A 167 -16.91 -0.75 6.69
N PHE A 168 -16.41 -1.38 7.75
CA PHE A 168 -17.26 -1.95 8.79
C PHE A 168 -18.00 -0.83 9.55
N PRO A 169 -19.35 -0.79 9.52
CA PRO A 169 -20.12 0.25 10.17
C PRO A 169 -20.29 -0.04 11.66
N ASP A 170 -20.43 1.02 12.45
CA ASP A 170 -20.76 0.93 13.87
C ASP A 170 -22.17 0.37 14.12
N ALA A 171 -23.05 0.44 13.13
CA ALA A 171 -24.39 -0.17 13.15
C ALA A 171 -24.35 -1.71 13.32
N ASP A 172 -23.24 -2.36 12.99
CA ASP A 172 -23.09 -3.82 13.11
C ASP A 172 -22.43 -4.23 14.43
N LEU A 173 -22.18 -3.29 15.35
CA LEU A 173 -21.64 -3.59 16.67
C LEU A 173 -22.79 -3.81 17.65
N PHE A 174 -23.13 -5.07 17.94
CA PHE A 174 -24.13 -5.44 18.93
C PHE A 174 -23.85 -6.85 19.47
N ILE A 175 -24.37 -7.13 20.67
CA ILE A 175 -24.22 -8.45 21.29
C ILE A 175 -24.95 -9.50 20.45
N GLY A 176 -24.30 -10.65 20.23
CA GLY A 176 -24.79 -11.71 19.37
C GLY A 176 -24.28 -11.64 17.92
N ASN A 177 -23.66 -10.53 17.50
CA ASN A 177 -23.10 -10.44 16.16
C ASN A 177 -21.69 -11.04 16.04
N VAL A 178 -21.34 -11.47 14.83
CA VAL A 178 -20.00 -11.96 14.48
C VAL A 178 -19.29 -10.95 13.58
N VAL A 179 -18.15 -10.45 14.04
CA VAL A 179 -17.27 -9.54 13.29
C VAL A 179 -16.17 -10.35 12.60
N ASP A 180 -16.04 -10.19 11.29
CA ASP A 180 -14.89 -10.75 10.56
C ASP A 180 -13.68 -9.82 10.66
N VAL A 181 -12.64 -10.30 11.32
CA VAL A 181 -11.37 -9.64 11.52
C VAL A 181 -10.29 -10.34 10.69
N LEU A 182 -10.16 -9.93 9.42
CA LEU A 182 -9.17 -10.45 8.48
C LEU A 182 -9.23 -11.98 8.32
N GLY A 183 -10.43 -12.53 8.17
CA GLY A 183 -10.69 -13.96 8.02
C GLY A 183 -10.90 -14.71 9.33
N ARG A 184 -10.88 -14.02 10.47
CA ARG A 184 -11.14 -14.59 11.80
C ARG A 184 -12.48 -14.09 12.31
N LYS A 185 -13.36 -15.02 12.67
CA LYS A 185 -14.71 -14.72 13.16
C LYS A 185 -14.68 -14.46 14.67
N PHE A 186 -14.95 -13.22 15.06
CA PHE A 186 -15.04 -12.79 16.46
C PHE A 186 -16.51 -12.61 16.84
N PHE A 187 -16.98 -13.38 17.80
CA PHE A 187 -18.34 -13.25 18.33
C PHE A 187 -18.39 -12.25 19.48
N LEU A 188 -19.22 -11.21 19.36
CA LEU A 188 -19.42 -10.23 20.42
C LEU A 188 -20.46 -10.76 21.41
N TYR A 189 -20.06 -11.03 22.65
CA TYR A 189 -20.95 -11.64 23.64
C TYR A 189 -21.33 -10.70 24.79
N ASP A 190 -20.55 -9.64 25.02
CA ASP A 190 -20.82 -8.66 26.08
C ASP A 190 -20.25 -7.28 25.70
N CYS A 191 -20.68 -6.22 26.37
CA CYS A 191 -20.20 -4.85 26.17
C CYS A 191 -20.37 -3.98 27.42
N ASP A 192 -19.59 -2.90 27.48
CA ASP A 192 -19.72 -1.89 28.53
C ASP A 192 -21.03 -1.09 28.41
N ASP A 193 -21.33 -0.27 29.41
CA ASP A 193 -22.56 0.53 29.43
C ASP A 193 -22.57 1.68 28.42
N PHE A 194 -21.43 2.34 28.21
CA PHE A 194 -21.31 3.43 27.23
C PHE A 194 -21.70 3.01 25.79
N PRO A 195 -21.20 1.88 25.24
CA PRO A 195 -21.67 1.37 23.95
C PRO A 195 -23.18 1.21 23.85
N LYS A 196 -23.83 0.68 24.90
CA LYS A 196 -25.28 0.44 24.92
C LYS A 196 -26.03 1.75 24.75
N GLU A 197 -25.69 2.76 25.54
CA GLU A 197 -26.32 4.09 25.48
C GLU A 197 -26.09 4.77 24.13
N PHE A 198 -24.84 4.78 23.66
CA PHE A 198 -24.47 5.44 22.42
C PHE A 198 -25.16 4.81 21.21
N LEU A 199 -25.15 3.48 21.11
CA LEU A 199 -25.73 2.76 19.98
C LEU A 199 -27.26 2.76 20.03
N ASN A 200 -27.86 2.74 21.22
CA ASN A 200 -29.31 2.93 21.38
C ASN A 200 -29.75 4.32 20.91
N TYR A 201 -28.99 5.36 21.25
CA TYR A 201 -29.27 6.73 20.81
C TYR A 201 -29.13 6.88 19.29
N LYS A 202 -28.10 6.28 18.69
CA LYS A 202 -27.78 6.46 17.26
C LYS A 202 -28.57 5.55 16.32
N HIS A 203 -28.75 4.28 16.67
CA HIS A 203 -29.32 3.24 15.81
C HIS A 203 -30.64 2.65 16.34
N GLY A 204 -31.11 3.10 17.50
CA GLY A 204 -32.32 2.60 18.16
C GLY A 204 -32.05 1.46 19.15
N PRO A 205 -33.04 1.13 20.01
CA PRO A 205 -32.89 0.14 21.07
C PRO A 205 -32.61 -1.25 20.51
N ARG A 206 -31.68 -1.97 21.14
CA ARG A 206 -31.31 -3.35 20.81
C ARG A 206 -31.27 -4.21 22.06
N ASP A 207 -31.21 -5.52 21.84
CA ASP A 207 -30.95 -6.46 22.92
C ASP A 207 -29.47 -6.43 23.29
N TRP A 208 -29.20 -6.18 24.56
CA TRP A 208 -27.86 -6.10 25.14
C TRP A 208 -27.65 -7.14 26.24
N THR A 209 -28.50 -8.17 26.32
CA THR A 209 -28.30 -9.26 27.27
C THR A 209 -26.98 -9.98 26.97
N PRO A 210 -26.05 -10.07 27.94
CA PRO A 210 -24.80 -10.80 27.74
C PRO A 210 -25.06 -12.26 27.43
N ILE A 211 -24.31 -12.81 26.48
CA ILE A 211 -24.45 -14.20 26.05
C ILE A 211 -23.36 -15.03 26.71
N ALA A 212 -23.73 -16.14 27.33
CA ALA A 212 -22.78 -17.08 27.89
C ALA A 212 -21.94 -17.70 26.76
N ILE A 213 -20.61 -17.58 26.88
CA ILE A 213 -19.68 -18.03 25.85
C ILE A 213 -19.70 -19.56 25.69
N ASP A 214 -20.09 -20.30 26.73
CA ASP A 214 -20.16 -21.76 26.70
C ASP A 214 -21.36 -22.27 25.89
N ASP A 215 -22.41 -21.46 25.78
CA ASP A 215 -23.57 -21.72 24.93
C ASP A 215 -23.33 -21.37 23.45
N PHE A 216 -22.14 -20.84 23.10
CA PHE A 216 -21.84 -20.38 21.74
C PHE A 216 -21.96 -21.47 20.67
N GLY A 217 -21.86 -22.75 21.04
CA GLY A 217 -22.14 -23.87 20.14
C GLY A 217 -23.56 -23.84 19.54
N LEU A 218 -24.51 -23.16 20.18
CA LEU A 218 -25.90 -22.99 19.71
C LEU A 218 -26.05 -21.84 18.69
N PHE A 219 -25.16 -20.84 18.74
CA PHE A 219 -25.21 -19.63 17.90
C PHE A 219 -24.22 -19.67 16.72
N SER A 220 -23.29 -20.63 16.72
CA SER A 220 -22.62 -21.10 15.50
C SER A 220 -23.60 -21.93 14.66
N GLN A 221 -24.74 -21.34 14.28
CA GLN A 221 -25.49 -21.91 13.17
C GLN A 221 -24.62 -21.73 11.93
N LYS A 222 -24.09 -22.87 11.48
CA LYS A 222 -23.47 -23.08 10.18
C LYS A 222 -24.17 -22.19 9.15
N ILE A 223 -23.51 -21.12 8.72
CA ILE A 223 -23.85 -20.53 7.43
C ILE A 223 -23.53 -21.65 6.44
N PRO A 224 -24.52 -22.22 5.72
CA PRO A 224 -24.21 -23.22 4.71
C PRO A 224 -23.29 -22.53 3.70
N ASN A 225 -22.10 -23.08 3.50
CA ASN A 225 -21.23 -22.66 2.42
C ASN A 225 -22.02 -22.81 1.11
N PRO A 226 -22.23 -21.74 0.32
CA PRO A 226 -22.78 -21.89 -1.02
C PRO A 226 -21.64 -22.34 -1.94
N PHE A 227 -21.35 -23.64 -1.92
CA PHE A 227 -20.64 -24.34 -2.98
C PHE A 227 -21.36 -25.64 -3.27
#